data_AF-A0A0F9MMF3-F1
#
_entry.id   AF-A0A0F9MMF3-F1
#
_cell.length_a   1.000
_cell.length_b   1.000
_cell.length_c   1.000
_cell.angle_alpha   90.00
_cell.angle_beta   90.00
_cell.angle_gamma   90.00
#
_symmetry.space_group_name_H-M   'P 1'
#
loop_
_entity.id
_entity.type
_entity.pdbx_description
1 polymer ?
#
loop_
_entity_poly.entity_id
_entity_poly.type
_entity_poly.pdbx_seq_one_letter_code
_entity_poly.pdbx_strand_id
1 'polypeptide(L)'
;MGRLNPNFANLSVAQQHYWFACDTGVIFSVDGAATWNKITKATLGDPTNTAGDGSPPDTDDLDEIAIAFDPQDVRRVYLLRITDSTWNASFDPRSFLYWSNDYGAAWFSFGVGI
;
A
#
# COMPACT_ATOMS: atom_id res chain seq x y z
N MET A 1 16.21 9.45 1.97
CA MET A 1 15.98 9.28 0.52
C MET A 1 15.34 7.93 0.35
N GLY A 2 14.01 7.86 0.25
CA GLY A 2 13.33 6.59 0.02
C GLY A 2 13.65 6.05 -1.38
N ARG A 3 13.76 4.72 -1.46
CA ARG A 3 14.01 4.01 -2.71
C ARG A 3 12.71 3.99 -3.52
N LEU A 4 12.76 4.48 -4.76
CA LEU A 4 11.69 4.24 -5.73
C LEU A 4 11.50 2.73 -5.91
N ASN A 5 10.28 2.25 -5.68
CA ASN A 5 9.88 0.86 -5.94
C ASN A 5 8.85 0.84 -7.10
N PRO A 6 9.31 0.95 -8.36
CA PRO A 6 8.43 0.93 -9.52
C PRO A 6 7.88 -0.47 -9.77
N ASN A 7 6.57 -0.57 -9.95
CA ASN A 7 5.85 -1.81 -10.20
C ASN A 7 4.87 -1.64 -11.37
N PHE A 8 4.70 -2.69 -12.17
CA PHE A 8 3.86 -2.64 -13.36
C PHE A 8 3.08 -3.94 -13.56
N ALA A 9 1.82 -3.82 -14.01
CA ALA A 9 1.07 -4.93 -14.56
C ALA A 9 1.26 -4.92 -16.08
N ASN A 10 1.78 -6.02 -16.63
CA ASN A 10 2.02 -6.12 -18.07
C ASN A 10 0.70 -6.45 -18.80
N LEU A 11 -0.03 -5.38 -19.15
CA LEU A 11 -1.30 -5.40 -19.88
C LEU A 11 -1.11 -4.77 -21.26
N SER A 12 -2.17 -4.71 -22.07
CA SER A 12 -2.13 -3.95 -23.32
C SER A 12 -1.74 -2.49 -23.04
N VAL A 13 -1.05 -1.81 -23.97
CA VAL A 13 -0.49 -0.46 -23.74
C VAL A 13 -1.55 0.54 -23.24
N ALA A 14 -2.78 0.45 -23.76
CA ALA A 14 -3.90 1.31 -23.36
C ALA A 14 -4.41 1.05 -21.93
N GLN A 15 -4.00 -0.05 -21.31
CA GLN A 15 -4.39 -0.51 -19.98
C GLN A 15 -3.16 -0.81 -19.13
N GLN A 16 -1.98 -0.30 -19.50
CA GLN A 16 -0.78 -0.61 -18.75
C GLN A 16 -0.81 0.13 -17.43
N HIS A 17 -0.61 -0.61 -16.34
CA HIS A 17 -0.59 -0.04 -15.01
C HIS A 17 0.85 0.28 -14.60
N TYR A 18 1.07 1.47 -14.05
CA TYR A 18 2.35 1.93 -13.52
C TYR A 18 2.16 2.43 -12.10
N TRP A 19 2.92 1.89 -11.15
CA TRP A 19 2.76 2.18 -9.73
C TRP A 19 4.11 2.49 -9.11
N PHE A 20 4.16 3.52 -8.27
CA PHE A 20 5.39 3.97 -7.61
C PHE A 20 5.11 4.21 -6.14
N ALA A 21 5.89 3.55 -5.29
CA ALA A 21 6.02 3.96 -3.90
C ALA A 21 6.96 5.18 -3.80
N CYS A 22 6.51 6.20 -3.08
CA CYS A 22 7.23 7.44 -2.80
C CYS A 22 7.20 7.71 -1.30
N ASP A 23 8.09 8.59 -0.82
CA ASP A 23 8.18 8.98 0.60
C ASP A 23 6.87 9.54 1.17
N THR A 24 5.93 9.97 0.32
CA THR A 24 4.65 10.57 0.74
C THR A 24 3.42 9.74 0.37
N GLY A 25 3.60 8.49 -0.08
CA GLY A 25 2.50 7.62 -0.49
C GLY A 25 2.76 6.85 -1.78
N VAL A 26 1.71 6.21 -2.29
CA VAL A 26 1.73 5.52 -3.59
C VAL A 26 1.05 6.39 -4.65
N ILE A 27 1.72 6.57 -5.79
CA ILE A 27 1.11 7.13 -6.99
C ILE A 27 0.98 6.05 -8.06
N PHE A 28 -0.07 6.10 -8.85
CA PHE A 28 -0.33 5.10 -9.88
C PHE A 28 -1.09 5.63 -11.09
N SER A 29 -0.94 4.92 -12.20
CA SER A 29 -1.71 5.07 -13.43
C SER A 29 -2.23 3.71 -13.85
N VAL A 30 -3.42 3.70 -14.45
CA VAL A 30 -4.08 2.49 -15.00
C VAL A 30 -4.43 2.62 -16.49
N ASP A 31 -4.04 3.73 -17.11
CA ASP A 31 -4.45 4.14 -18.46
C ASP A 31 -3.23 4.42 -19.35
N GLY A 32 -2.15 3.67 -19.15
CA GLY A 32 -0.93 3.84 -19.95
C GLY A 32 -0.18 5.14 -19.64
N ALA A 33 -0.18 5.58 -18.37
CA ALA A 33 0.43 6.83 -17.90
C ALA A 33 -0.23 8.12 -18.41
N ALA A 34 -1.47 8.07 -18.89
CA ALA A 34 -2.21 9.25 -19.31
C ALA A 34 -2.71 10.08 -18.11
N THR A 35 -3.16 9.42 -17.05
CA THR A 35 -3.52 10.06 -15.77
C THR A 35 -2.81 9.41 -14.59
N TRP A 36 -2.53 10.23 -13.56
CA TRP A 36 -1.86 9.82 -12.34
C TRP A 36 -2.74 10.10 -11.13
N ASN A 37 -2.91 9.10 -10.29
CA ASN A 37 -3.70 9.14 -9.06
C ASN A 37 -2.78 8.89 -7.87
N LYS A 38 -3.12 9.45 -6.71
CA LYS A 38 -2.47 9.15 -5.43
C LYS A 38 -3.41 8.30 -4.58
N ILE A 39 -2.88 7.25 -3.98
CA ILE A 39 -3.64 6.48 -2.98
C ILE A 39 -3.78 7.32 -1.71
N THR A 40 -5.01 7.47 -1.22
CA THR A 40 -5.33 8.29 -0.04
C THR A 40 -5.73 7.42 1.14
N LYS A 41 -5.70 7.99 2.36
CA LYS A 41 -6.33 7.37 3.55
C LYS A 41 -7.77 6.95 3.28
N ALA A 42 -8.57 7.78 2.61
CA ALA A 42 -9.96 7.46 2.28
C ALA A 42 -10.10 6.23 1.37
N THR A 43 -9.09 5.97 0.52
CA THR A 43 -9.05 4.79 -0.36
C THR A 43 -8.62 3.52 0.37
N LEU A 44 -7.62 3.62 1.26
CA LEU A 44 -7.08 2.47 1.98
C LEU A 44 -7.87 2.09 3.23
N GLY A 45 -8.56 3.06 3.84
CA GLY A 45 -9.10 2.94 5.20
C GLY A 45 -8.00 2.80 6.25
N ASP A 46 -8.39 2.61 7.50
CA ASP A 46 -7.46 2.31 8.58
C ASP A 46 -7.13 0.79 8.56
N PRO A 47 -5.89 0.40 8.88
CA PRO A 47 -5.52 -0.99 8.94
C PRO A 47 -6.28 -1.73 10.04
N THR A 48 -6.61 -3.00 9.80
CA THR A 48 -7.12 -3.84 10.90
C THR A 48 -5.97 -4.38 11.74
N ASN A 49 -6.19 -4.49 13.04
CA ASN A 49 -5.23 -5.06 13.98
C ASN A 49 -5.53 -6.52 14.27
N THR A 50 -4.52 -7.26 14.73
CA THR A 50 -4.74 -8.62 15.24
C THR A 50 -5.40 -8.54 16.62
N ALA A 51 -6.20 -9.53 16.96
CA ALA A 51 -6.89 -9.56 18.24
C ALA A 51 -5.89 -9.46 19.42
N GLY A 52 -6.11 -8.48 20.31
CA GLY A 52 -5.24 -8.21 21.46
C GLY A 52 -4.24 -7.07 21.26
N ASP A 53 -4.13 -6.53 20.05
CA ASP A 53 -3.33 -5.35 19.76
C ASP A 53 -3.98 -4.04 20.25
N GLY A 54 -3.19 -2.97 20.33
CA GLY A 54 -3.69 -1.61 20.56
C GLY A 54 -4.66 -1.13 19.47
N SER A 55 -5.11 0.12 19.52
CA SER A 55 -5.83 0.71 18.38
C SER A 55 -4.90 0.79 17.16
N PRO A 56 -5.36 0.50 15.92
CA PRO A 56 -4.51 0.59 14.73
C PRO A 56 -4.14 2.03 14.37
N PRO A 57 -3.04 2.26 13.64
CA PRO A 57 -2.65 3.60 13.20
C PRO A 57 -3.62 4.15 12.19
N ASP A 58 -3.66 5.47 12.06
CA ASP A 58 -4.20 6.02 10.84
C ASP A 58 -3.24 5.72 9.68
N THR A 59 -3.79 5.48 8.50
CA THR A 59 -2.96 5.20 7.31
C THR A 59 -2.03 6.36 6.92
N ASP A 60 -2.25 7.56 7.43
CA ASP A 60 -1.35 8.71 7.25
C ASP A 60 -0.11 8.65 8.18
N ASP A 61 -0.13 7.86 9.25
CA ASP A 61 0.99 7.68 10.22
C ASP A 61 1.99 6.58 9.78
N LEU A 62 1.83 6.05 8.57
CA LEU A 62 2.66 4.96 8.04
C LEU A 62 3.71 5.49 7.06
N ASP A 63 4.98 5.18 7.29
CA ASP A 63 6.12 5.83 6.61
C ASP A 63 6.73 4.99 5.48
N GLU A 64 7.13 3.75 5.76
CA GLU A 64 7.78 2.92 4.75
C GLU A 64 6.74 2.27 3.86
N ILE A 65 7.01 2.22 2.55
CA ILE A 65 6.04 1.76 1.55
C ILE A 65 6.73 0.83 0.56
N ALA A 66 6.27 -0.42 0.49
CA ALA A 66 6.64 -1.36 -0.56
C ALA A 66 5.39 -1.85 -1.28
N ILE A 67 5.46 -2.00 -2.60
CA ILE A 67 4.35 -2.47 -3.42
C ILE A 67 4.81 -3.61 -4.33
N ALA A 68 3.91 -4.55 -4.61
CA ALA A 68 4.11 -5.64 -5.54
C ALA A 68 2.79 -6.08 -6.19
N PHE A 69 2.86 -6.54 -7.44
CA PHE A 69 1.77 -7.26 -8.10
C PHE A 69 1.96 -8.77 -7.92
N ASP A 70 0.85 -9.51 -7.85
CA ASP A 70 0.90 -10.97 -7.94
C ASP A 70 1.31 -11.38 -9.38
N PRO A 71 2.40 -12.15 -9.56
CA PRO A 71 2.82 -12.58 -10.89
C PRO A 71 1.85 -13.57 -11.54
N GLN A 72 0.97 -14.21 -10.78
CA GLN A 72 -0.03 -15.17 -11.28
C GLN A 72 -1.39 -14.53 -11.55
N ASP A 73 -1.70 -13.41 -10.88
CA ASP A 73 -2.93 -12.65 -11.10
C ASP A 73 -2.68 -11.15 -10.92
N VAL A 74 -2.38 -10.46 -12.02
CA VAL A 74 -2.03 -9.04 -11.99
C VAL A 74 -3.13 -8.11 -11.46
N ARG A 75 -4.36 -8.61 -11.24
CA ARG A 75 -5.41 -7.86 -10.53
C ARG A 75 -5.10 -7.70 -9.05
N ARG A 76 -4.28 -8.60 -8.49
CA ARG A 76 -3.88 -8.57 -7.09
C ARG A 76 -2.68 -7.67 -6.89
N VAL A 77 -2.82 -6.75 -5.95
CA VAL A 77 -1.80 -5.78 -5.56
C VAL A 77 -1.59 -5.89 -4.07
N TYR A 78 -0.34 -5.93 -3.65
CA TYR A 78 0.06 -5.95 -2.25
C TYR A 78 0.83 -4.67 -1.93
N LEU A 79 0.46 -4.04 -0.82
CA LEU A 79 1.08 -2.85 -0.31
C LEU A 79 1.48 -3.10 1.15
N LEU A 80 2.77 -3.16 1.41
CA LEU A 80 3.31 -3.24 2.77
C LEU A 80 3.63 -1.84 3.24
N ARG A 81 3.11 -1.48 4.42
CA ARG A 81 3.44 -0.23 5.09
C ARG A 81 3.92 -0.44 6.51
N ILE A 82 4.77 0.44 7.03
CA ILE A 82 5.34 0.31 8.37
C ILE A 82 5.11 1.61 9.15
N THR A 83 4.74 1.51 10.43
CA THR A 83 4.67 2.68 11.30
C THR A 83 6.06 3.22 11.60
N ASP A 84 6.17 4.52 11.85
CA ASP A 84 7.34 5.02 12.53
C ASP A 84 7.40 4.46 13.98
N SER A 85 8.54 4.62 14.65
CA SER A 85 8.73 4.17 16.03
C SER A 85 8.02 5.06 17.07
N THR A 86 7.23 6.05 16.65
CA THR A 86 6.65 7.08 17.53
C THR A 86 5.14 7.01 17.63
N TRP A 87 4.47 6.42 16.64
CA TRP A 87 3.01 6.31 16.55
C TRP A 87 2.36 5.72 17.81
N ASN A 88 2.99 4.74 18.43
CA ASN A 88 2.60 4.26 19.76
C ASN A 88 3.86 3.87 20.53
N ALA A 89 4.40 4.80 21.31
CA ALA A 89 5.64 4.68 22.09
C ALA A 89 5.80 3.42 22.97
N SER A 90 4.76 2.59 23.07
CA SER A 90 4.75 1.32 23.81
C SER A 90 4.88 0.07 22.94
N PHE A 91 4.91 0.18 21.60
CA PHE A 91 5.04 -0.95 20.70
C PHE A 91 6.15 -0.70 19.68
N ASP A 92 6.94 -1.74 19.39
CA ASP A 92 7.94 -1.73 18.31
C ASP A 92 7.27 -1.41 16.96
N PRO A 93 8.03 -0.89 15.96
CA PRO A 93 7.50 -0.59 14.64
C PRO A 93 6.69 -1.76 14.08
N ARG A 94 5.44 -1.49 13.70
CA ARG A 94 4.53 -2.51 13.18
C ARG A 94 4.45 -2.42 11.67
N SER A 95 4.38 -3.58 11.05
CA SER A 95 4.11 -3.71 9.62
C SER A 95 2.63 -3.98 9.40
N PHE A 96 2.07 -3.39 8.35
CA PHE A 96 0.68 -3.55 7.94
C PHE A 96 0.64 -3.94 6.48
N LEU A 97 0.01 -5.08 6.20
CA LEU A 97 -0.19 -5.55 4.84
C LEU A 97 -1.57 -5.14 4.37
N TYR A 98 -1.60 -4.37 3.30
CA TYR A 98 -2.79 -4.07 2.52
C TYR A 98 -2.78 -4.91 1.25
N TRP A 99 -3.94 -5.36 0.80
CA TRP A 99 -4.08 -6.00 -0.48
C TRP A 99 -5.39 -5.64 -1.17
N SER A 100 -5.33 -5.69 -2.49
CA SER A 100 -6.48 -5.54 -3.38
C SER A 100 -6.57 -6.76 -4.29
N ASN A 101 -7.78 -7.08 -4.74
CA ASN A 101 -8.05 -8.11 -5.75
C ASN A 101 -8.54 -7.51 -7.09
N ASP A 102 -8.56 -6.19 -7.20
CA ASP A 102 -9.22 -5.44 -8.27
C ASP A 102 -8.41 -4.20 -8.70
N TYR A 103 -7.09 -4.35 -8.80
CA TYR A 103 -6.16 -3.28 -9.19
C TYR A 103 -6.22 -2.04 -8.27
N GLY A 104 -6.54 -2.24 -7.00
CA GLY A 104 -6.60 -1.18 -5.99
C GLY A 104 -7.88 -0.36 -5.98
N ALA A 105 -8.97 -0.84 -6.59
CA ALA A 105 -10.28 -0.21 -6.46
C ALA A 105 -10.85 -0.40 -5.05
N ALA A 106 -10.65 -1.57 -4.44
CA ALA A 106 -10.95 -1.87 -3.05
C ALA A 106 -9.74 -2.49 -2.34
N TRP A 107 -9.60 -2.18 -1.04
CA TRP A 107 -8.49 -2.62 -0.22
C TRP A 107 -8.98 -3.33 1.04
N PHE A 108 -8.19 -4.31 1.44
CA PHE A 108 -8.26 -5.02 2.71
C PHE A 108 -6.92 -4.86 3.41
N SER A 109 -6.89 -5.02 4.73
CA SER A 109 -5.68 -4.78 5.52
C SER A 109 -5.64 -5.63 6.78
N PHE A 110 -4.44 -5.99 7.24
CA PHE A 110 -4.19 -6.53 8.58
C PHE A 110 -2.76 -6.22 9.07
N GLY A 111 -2.56 -6.20 10.38
CA GLY A 111 -1.25 -6.07 11.03
C GLY A 111 -0.40 -7.34 10.95
N VAL A 112 0.85 -7.21 10.50
CA VAL A 112 1.83 -8.29 10.38
C VAL A 112 2.83 -8.19 11.54
N GLY A 113 2.81 -9.19 12.43
CA GLY A 113 3.79 -9.36 13.50
C GLY A 113 3.29 -8.97 14.90
N ILE A 114 4.01 -9.47 15.90
CA ILE A 114 4.06 -9.05 17.31
C ILE A 114 5.49 -8.65 17.62
#